data_AF-A0A935SWU7-F1
#
_entry.id   AF-A0A935SWU7-F1
#
_cell.length_a   1.000
_cell.length_b   1.000
_cell.length_c   1.000
_cell.angle_alpha   90.00
_cell.angle_beta   90.00
_cell.angle_gamma   90.00
#
_symmetry.space_group_name_H-M   'P 1'
#
loop_
_entity.id
_entity.type
_entity.pdbx_description
1 polymer ?
#
loop_
_entity_poly.entity_id
_entity_poly.type
_entity_poly.pdbx_seq_one_letter_code
_entity_poly.pdbx_strand_id
1 'polypeptide(L)'
;MTLSPTIADYLSRHGAAYALESHMHSFCSLESAREAGVDEESLAKSVVLQDDAGFVLAVLPASRRLELDRVREELGRALHVSREQDMARLFPDCECGAVPPIGAAYGLTTVIDASLEERDEIFFEGGDHETLVRMSGATFLDLLEDATVAEIASESTTLLAALATRERLRGRLVAVGHAIGAPVGSGRRWTHRLRRELRALSAALAAHIEETQRDDGVLQEIIEVAPHRARDVDRLIAEQRALRAECARLEALLEAGTGALSLRRRVHLLLQRFDLHRHDGADLVFDAFGVDLGGG
;
A
#
# COMPACT_ATOMS: atom_id res chain seq x y z
N MET A 1 4.94 -5.46 16.03
CA MET A 1 3.90 -6.14 16.85
C MET A 1 3.63 -5.44 18.18
N THR A 2 3.02 -4.28 18.15
CA THR A 2 2.40 -3.65 19.33
C THR A 2 1.21 -2.83 18.89
N LEU A 3 0.06 -3.06 19.53
CA LEU A 3 -1.07 -2.14 19.44
C LEU A 3 -0.60 -0.74 19.87
N SER A 4 -0.94 0.27 19.07
CA SER A 4 -0.72 1.68 19.40
C SER A 4 -1.18 1.95 20.84
N PRO A 5 -0.34 2.57 21.68
CA PRO A 5 -0.74 2.97 23.03
C PRO A 5 -2.02 3.81 23.06
N THR A 6 -2.22 4.70 22.08
CA THR A 6 -3.41 5.54 21.95
C THR A 6 -4.67 4.69 21.71
N ILE A 7 -4.61 3.75 20.78
CA ILE A 7 -5.72 2.82 20.53
C ILE A 7 -5.98 1.91 21.73
N ALA A 8 -4.93 1.34 22.33
CA ALA A 8 -5.06 0.47 23.50
C ALA A 8 -5.78 1.17 24.66
N ASP A 9 -5.41 2.41 24.95
CA ASP A 9 -6.03 3.24 25.99
C ASP A 9 -7.48 3.61 25.63
N TYR A 10 -7.74 3.98 24.37
CA TYR A 10 -9.10 4.30 23.91
C TYR A 10 -10.04 3.10 24.02
N LEU A 11 -9.66 1.94 23.47
CA LEU A 11 -10.48 0.72 23.52
C LEU A 11 -10.75 0.28 24.97
N SER A 12 -9.76 0.42 25.85
CA SER A 12 -9.90 0.11 27.28
C SER A 12 -10.90 1.02 27.98
N ARG A 13 -10.85 2.33 27.72
CA ARG A 13 -11.80 3.30 28.31
C ARG A 13 -13.24 3.07 27.89
N HIS A 14 -13.45 2.59 26.66
CA HIS A 14 -14.78 2.30 26.12
C HIS A 14 -15.24 0.86 26.42
N GLY A 15 -14.41 0.04 27.07
CA GLY A 15 -14.75 -1.35 27.38
C GLY A 15 -14.96 -2.22 26.13
N ALA A 16 -14.33 -1.85 25.01
CA ALA A 16 -14.52 -2.53 23.74
C ALA A 16 -13.90 -3.94 23.76
N ALA A 17 -14.67 -4.93 23.32
CA ALA A 17 -14.17 -6.28 23.14
C ALA A 17 -13.42 -6.40 21.81
N TYR A 18 -12.16 -6.81 21.85
CA TYR A 18 -11.35 -7.03 20.65
C TYR A 18 -10.37 -8.20 20.84
N ALA A 19 -9.88 -8.72 19.71
CA ALA A 19 -8.77 -9.66 19.63
C ALA A 19 -7.64 -9.06 18.79
N LEU A 20 -6.41 -9.50 19.03
CA LEU A 20 -5.25 -9.16 18.20
C LEU A 20 -4.87 -10.35 17.34
N GLU A 21 -4.62 -10.11 16.06
CA GLU A 21 -4.19 -11.10 15.08
C GLU A 21 -2.88 -10.64 14.44
N SER A 22 -1.88 -11.52 14.41
CA SER A 22 -0.59 -11.21 13.82
C SER A 22 -0.46 -11.82 12.43
N HIS A 23 0.16 -11.09 11.51
CA HIS A 23 0.51 -11.59 10.17
C HIS A 23 1.96 -11.25 9.82
N MET A 24 2.42 -11.75 8.68
CA MET A 24 3.71 -11.34 8.11
C MET A 24 3.63 -9.85 7.74
N HIS A 25 4.72 -9.10 7.99
CA HIS A 25 4.80 -7.69 7.64
C HIS A 25 4.33 -7.45 6.19
N SER A 26 3.28 -6.65 6.06
CA SER A 26 2.69 -6.19 4.80
C SER A 26 3.15 -4.77 4.50
N PHE A 27 2.75 -4.22 3.35
CA PHE A 27 3.10 -2.85 3.00
C PHE A 27 1.87 -1.95 2.89
N CYS A 28 0.68 -2.50 2.72
CA CYS A 28 -0.56 -1.74 2.71
C CYS A 28 -1.68 -2.57 3.34
N SER A 29 -2.76 -1.90 3.77
CA SER A 29 -3.88 -2.56 4.45
C SER A 29 -4.52 -3.68 3.62
N LEU A 30 -4.49 -3.60 2.28
CA LEU A 30 -4.97 -4.69 1.42
C LEU A 30 -4.09 -5.94 1.51
N GLU A 31 -2.77 -5.74 1.54
CA GLU A 31 -1.83 -6.84 1.72
C GLU A 31 -1.90 -7.40 3.15
N SER A 32 -2.15 -6.54 4.15
CA SER A 32 -2.45 -6.97 5.53
C SER A 32 -3.65 -7.91 5.57
N ALA A 33 -4.72 -7.60 4.82
CA ALA A 33 -5.89 -8.46 4.71
C ALA A 33 -5.52 -9.85 4.17
N ARG A 34 -4.75 -9.89 3.07
CA ARG A 34 -4.32 -11.14 2.42
C ARG A 34 -3.40 -11.98 3.28
N GLU A 35 -2.39 -11.37 3.90
CA GLU A 35 -1.41 -12.07 4.74
C GLU A 35 -2.06 -12.62 6.01
N ALA A 36 -3.08 -11.93 6.55
CA ALA A 36 -3.89 -12.43 7.66
C ALA A 36 -4.99 -13.42 7.24
N GLY A 37 -5.28 -13.53 5.93
CA GLY A 37 -6.34 -14.40 5.40
C GLY A 37 -7.75 -13.89 5.74
N VAL A 38 -7.92 -12.58 5.90
CA VAL A 38 -9.20 -11.93 6.19
C VAL A 38 -9.83 -11.35 4.92
N ASP A 39 -11.15 -11.17 4.93
CA ASP A 39 -11.85 -10.52 3.83
C ASP A 39 -11.40 -9.06 3.68
N GLU A 40 -10.97 -8.68 2.47
CA GLU A 40 -10.49 -7.34 2.13
C GLU A 40 -11.58 -6.27 2.35
N GLU A 41 -12.86 -6.66 2.22
CA GLU A 41 -14.01 -5.79 2.48
C GLU A 41 -14.31 -5.59 3.98
N SER A 42 -13.79 -6.46 4.84
CA SER A 42 -13.93 -6.37 6.30
C SER A 42 -12.74 -5.71 6.98
N LEU A 43 -11.64 -5.48 6.25
CA LEU A 43 -10.50 -4.72 6.75
C LEU A 43 -10.72 -3.23 6.46
N ALA A 44 -10.96 -2.44 7.50
CA ALA A 44 -11.08 -1.00 7.43
C ALA A 44 -9.70 -0.33 7.38
N LYS A 45 -9.51 0.55 6.40
CA LYS A 45 -8.34 1.44 6.29
C LYS A 45 -8.76 2.89 6.50
N SER A 46 -7.76 3.74 6.74
CA SER A 46 -7.96 5.17 6.99
C SER A 46 -7.28 6.02 5.93
N VAL A 47 -7.95 7.10 5.52
CA VAL A 47 -7.40 8.15 4.66
C VAL A 47 -7.57 9.47 5.37
N VAL A 48 -6.46 10.18 5.59
CA VAL A 48 -6.50 11.48 6.24
C VAL A 48 -6.72 12.56 5.19
N LEU A 49 -7.76 13.36 5.39
CA LEU A 49 -8.12 14.49 4.57
C LEU A 49 -7.89 15.79 5.35
N GLN A 50 -7.65 16.89 4.65
CA GLN A 50 -7.44 18.18 5.28
C GLN A 50 -7.94 19.35 4.41
N ASP A 51 -8.25 20.45 5.08
CA ASP A 51 -8.43 21.79 4.50
C ASP A 51 -7.98 22.84 5.54
N ASP A 52 -8.32 24.12 5.33
CA ASP A 52 -7.96 25.21 6.24
C ASP A 52 -8.63 25.12 7.64
N ALA A 53 -9.72 24.35 7.78
CA ALA A 53 -10.42 24.15 9.05
C ALA A 53 -9.85 22.99 9.88
N GLY A 54 -9.02 22.12 9.28
CA GLY A 54 -8.34 21.02 9.96
C GLY A 54 -8.50 19.68 9.26
N PHE A 55 -8.31 18.61 10.02
CA PHE A 55 -8.24 17.23 9.49
C PHE A 55 -9.58 16.48 9.63
N VAL A 56 -9.79 15.51 8.73
CA VAL A 56 -10.88 14.54 8.76
C VAL A 56 -10.29 13.16 8.49
N LEU A 57 -10.75 12.15 9.22
CA LEU A 57 -10.43 10.75 8.94
C LEU A 57 -11.55 10.13 8.10
N ALA A 58 -11.25 9.68 6.89
CA ALA A 58 -12.16 8.89 6.07
C ALA A 58 -11.84 7.41 6.26
N VAL A 59 -12.84 6.61 6.64
CA VAL A 59 -12.72 5.18 6.93
C VAL A 59 -13.49 4.38 5.89
N LEU A 60 -12.83 3.43 5.23
CA LEU A 60 -13.38 2.64 4.14
C LEU A 60 -12.74 1.26 4.07
N PRO A 61 -13.33 0.28 3.36
CA PRO A 61 -12.69 -1.02 3.17
C PRO A 61 -11.35 -0.93 2.42
N ALA A 62 -10.44 -1.85 2.72
CA ALA A 62 -9.08 -1.86 2.17
C ALA A 62 -9.06 -2.02 0.64
N SER A 63 -10.01 -2.80 0.10
CA SER A 63 -10.23 -3.08 -1.32
C SER A 63 -10.82 -1.92 -2.11
N ARG A 64 -11.35 -0.89 -1.44
CA ARG A 64 -12.09 0.20 -2.09
C ARG A 64 -11.28 1.48 -2.24
N ARG A 65 -11.74 2.33 -3.15
CA ARG A 65 -11.17 3.63 -3.50
C ARG A 65 -11.97 4.74 -2.84
N LEU A 66 -11.30 5.77 -2.32
CA LEU A 66 -11.99 6.94 -1.80
C LEU A 66 -12.56 7.80 -2.94
N GLU A 67 -13.84 8.13 -2.86
CA GLU A 67 -14.51 9.11 -3.70
C GLU A 67 -14.48 10.47 -2.99
N LEU A 68 -13.37 11.20 -3.14
CA LEU A 68 -13.13 12.45 -2.41
C LEU A 68 -14.24 13.48 -2.61
N ASP A 69 -14.81 13.57 -3.81
CA ASP A 69 -15.90 14.51 -4.10
C ASP A 69 -17.17 14.19 -3.30
N ARG A 70 -17.47 12.90 -3.05
CA ARG A 70 -18.59 12.51 -2.18
C ARG A 70 -18.37 12.95 -0.73
N VAL A 71 -17.14 12.83 -0.23
CA VAL A 71 -16.80 13.32 1.13
C VAL A 71 -16.92 14.85 1.20
N ARG A 72 -16.48 15.57 0.17
CA ARG A 72 -16.58 17.03 0.10
C ARG A 72 -18.03 17.50 0.09
N GLU A 73 -18.89 16.81 -0.67
CA GLU A 73 -20.32 17.08 -0.75
C GLU A 73 -21.01 16.82 0.60
N GLU A 74 -20.74 15.66 1.20
CA GLU A 74 -21.32 15.26 2.49
C GLU A 74 -20.96 16.24 3.61
N LEU A 75 -19.68 16.63 3.70
CA LEU A 75 -19.19 17.50 4.77
C LEU A 75 -19.29 18.99 4.45
N GLY A 76 -19.58 19.36 3.20
CA GLY A 76 -19.56 20.75 2.74
C GLY A 76 -18.17 21.41 2.84
N ARG A 77 -17.09 20.62 2.68
CA ARG A 77 -15.70 21.05 2.91
C ARG A 77 -14.82 20.84 1.67
N ALA A 78 -13.90 21.76 1.43
CA ALA A 78 -12.98 21.70 0.28
C ALA A 78 -11.73 20.84 0.58
N LEU A 79 -11.95 19.59 0.98
CA LEU A 79 -10.92 18.68 1.48
C LEU A 79 -9.96 18.20 0.37
N HIS A 80 -8.70 17.96 0.71
CA HIS A 80 -7.74 17.19 -0.11
C HIS A 80 -7.03 16.15 0.74
N VAL A 81 -6.45 15.13 0.09
CA VAL A 81 -5.68 14.09 0.79
C VAL A 81 -4.47 14.72 1.49
N SER A 82 -4.29 14.38 2.76
CA SER A 82 -3.21 14.90 3.59
C SER A 82 -1.88 14.29 3.22
N ARG A 83 -0.78 15.00 3.48
CA ARG A 83 0.57 14.49 3.21
C ARG A 83 1.04 13.59 4.35
N GLU A 84 1.94 12.65 4.06
CA GLU A 84 2.54 11.76 5.06
C GLU A 84 3.16 12.52 6.26
N GLN A 85 3.76 13.68 6.02
CA GLN A 85 4.36 14.49 7.09
C GLN A 85 3.33 14.96 8.13
N ASP A 86 2.11 15.24 7.69
CA ASP A 86 1.01 15.62 8.56
C ASP A 86 0.49 14.38 9.30
N MET A 87 0.42 13.23 8.62
CA MET A 87 0.04 11.94 9.23
C MET A 87 0.99 11.55 10.36
N ALA A 88 2.31 11.63 10.16
CA ALA A 88 3.30 11.32 11.19
C ALA A 88 3.18 12.21 12.45
N ARG A 89 2.60 13.41 12.32
CA ARG A 89 2.32 14.30 13.46
C ARG A 89 1.03 13.93 14.18
N LEU A 90 0.01 13.52 13.43
CA LEU A 90 -1.29 13.12 13.97
C LEU A 90 -1.23 11.75 14.66
N PHE A 91 -0.42 10.84 14.13
CA PHE A 91 -0.29 9.45 14.59
C PHE A 91 1.17 9.15 14.98
N PRO A 92 1.71 9.82 16.01
CA PRO A 92 3.13 9.71 16.36
C PRO A 92 3.53 8.33 16.92
N ASP A 93 2.54 7.50 17.26
CA ASP A 93 2.68 6.15 17.80
C ASP A 93 2.28 5.06 16.80
N CYS A 94 2.15 5.40 15.51
CA CYS A 94 1.88 4.48 14.42
C CYS A 94 3.00 4.51 13.37
N GLU A 95 3.20 3.37 12.71
CA GLU A 95 3.98 3.31 11.47
C GLU A 95 3.27 4.07 10.34
N CYS A 96 4.05 4.62 9.41
CA CYS A 96 3.49 5.37 8.29
C CYS A 96 2.65 4.44 7.41
N GLY A 97 1.39 4.80 7.15
CA GLY A 97 0.43 3.99 6.40
C GLY A 97 -0.45 3.10 7.30
N ALA A 98 0.01 2.72 8.49
CA ALA A 98 -0.72 1.88 9.45
C ALA A 98 -1.65 2.69 10.36
N VAL A 99 -2.48 3.58 9.78
CA VAL A 99 -3.36 4.49 10.55
C VAL A 99 -4.65 3.79 10.99
N PRO A 100 -4.90 3.64 12.32
CA PRO A 100 -6.10 2.99 12.81
C PRO A 100 -7.37 3.82 12.53
N PRO A 101 -8.50 3.20 12.16
CA PRO A 101 -9.76 3.87 11.78
C PRO A 101 -10.61 4.32 12.97
N ILE A 102 -9.98 4.75 14.06
CA ILE A 102 -10.65 5.27 15.25
C ILE A 102 -10.24 6.73 15.45
N GLY A 103 -10.78 7.63 14.61
CA GLY A 103 -10.38 9.04 14.61
C GLY A 103 -10.62 9.74 15.95
N ALA A 104 -11.65 9.36 16.68
CA ALA A 104 -11.94 9.88 18.02
C ALA A 104 -10.81 9.63 19.04
N ALA A 105 -10.05 8.53 18.90
CA ALA A 105 -8.87 8.28 19.74
C ALA A 105 -7.77 9.34 19.56
N TYR A 106 -7.76 10.00 18.40
CA TYR A 106 -6.81 11.05 18.02
C TYR A 106 -7.47 12.44 17.95
N GLY A 107 -8.73 12.57 18.39
CA GLY A 107 -9.47 13.84 18.34
C GLY A 107 -9.84 14.32 16.94
N LEU A 108 -10.00 13.39 15.99
CA LEU A 108 -10.33 13.69 14.60
C LEU A 108 -11.81 13.44 14.30
N THR A 109 -12.43 14.37 13.57
CA THR A 109 -13.73 14.13 12.93
C THR A 109 -13.60 12.96 11.96
N THR A 110 -14.54 12.03 12.01
CA THR A 110 -14.50 10.80 11.20
C THR A 110 -15.72 10.72 10.29
N VAL A 111 -15.49 10.33 9.03
CA VAL A 111 -16.51 9.89 8.09
C VAL A 111 -16.24 8.43 7.75
N ILE A 112 -17.27 7.58 7.80
CA ILE A 112 -17.17 6.15 7.55
C ILE A 112 -18.00 5.75 6.34
N ASP A 113 -17.46 4.89 5.50
CA ASP A 113 -18.16 4.31 4.36
C ASP A 113 -19.28 3.38 4.82
N ALA A 114 -20.48 3.60 4.28
CA ALA A 114 -21.69 2.86 4.64
C ALA A 114 -21.54 1.32 4.46
N SER A 115 -20.66 0.85 3.57
CA SER A 115 -20.45 -0.60 3.36
C SER A 115 -19.80 -1.33 4.55
N LEU A 116 -19.21 -0.58 5.50
CA LEU A 116 -18.66 -1.14 6.73
C LEU A 116 -19.75 -1.39 7.79
N GLU A 117 -20.92 -0.77 7.68
CA GLU A 117 -22.05 -1.01 8.61
C GLU A 117 -22.64 -2.41 8.45
N GLU A 118 -22.52 -2.99 7.26
CA GLU A 118 -23.07 -4.31 6.93
C GLU A 118 -22.16 -5.47 7.37
N ARG A 119 -21.01 -5.17 7.99
CA ARG A 119 -20.00 -6.18 8.34
C ARG A 119 -20.22 -6.71 9.74
N ASP A 120 -20.35 -8.03 9.86
CA ASP A 120 -20.46 -8.70 11.16
C ASP A 120 -19.16 -8.57 11.98
N GLU A 121 -18.01 -8.58 11.30
CA GLU A 121 -16.68 -8.44 11.88
C GLU A 121 -15.88 -7.39 11.12
N ILE A 122 -15.13 -6.58 11.86
CA ILE A 122 -14.23 -5.55 11.33
C ILE A 122 -12.80 -5.85 11.80
N PHE A 123 -11.87 -5.65 10.88
CA PHE A 123 -10.44 -5.72 11.09
C PHE A 123 -9.81 -4.36 10.80
N PHE A 124 -8.76 -3.99 11.50
CA PHE A 124 -7.95 -2.82 11.14
C PHE A 124 -6.53 -2.92 11.69
N GLU A 125 -5.59 -2.21 11.07
CA GLU A 125 -4.20 -2.16 11.52
C GLU A 125 -4.10 -1.46 12.88
N GLY A 126 -3.44 -2.12 13.85
CA GLY A 126 -3.33 -1.65 15.22
C GLY A 126 -2.33 -0.52 15.42
N GLY A 127 -1.74 0.02 14.36
CA GLY A 127 -0.65 1.01 14.41
C GLY A 127 0.68 0.50 13.82
N ASP A 128 0.74 -0.76 13.36
CA ASP A 128 1.86 -1.32 12.60
C ASP A 128 1.34 -2.20 11.45
N HIS A 129 2.23 -2.60 10.52
CA HIS A 129 1.89 -3.46 9.39
C HIS A 129 2.03 -4.97 9.70
N GLU A 130 1.89 -5.37 10.97
CA GLU A 130 2.00 -6.77 11.41
C GLU A 130 0.84 -7.22 12.32
N THR A 131 0.05 -6.26 12.83
CA THR A 131 -0.95 -6.49 13.86
C THR A 131 -2.31 -5.96 13.42
N LEU A 132 -3.29 -6.84 13.34
CA LEU A 132 -4.70 -6.48 13.16
C LEU A 132 -5.45 -6.52 14.50
N VAL A 133 -6.34 -5.55 14.69
CA VAL A 133 -7.39 -5.57 15.70
C VAL A 133 -8.64 -6.16 15.05
N ARG A 134 -9.19 -7.22 15.63
CA ARG A 134 -10.48 -7.80 15.24
C ARG A 134 -11.54 -7.48 16.29
N MET A 135 -12.70 -7.00 15.86
CA MET A 135 -13.89 -6.81 16.71
C MET A 135 -15.17 -7.03 15.93
N SER A 136 -16.32 -7.10 16.62
CA SER A 136 -17.61 -7.13 15.93
C SER A 136 -17.90 -5.77 15.27
N GLY A 137 -18.62 -5.77 14.16
CA GLY A 137 -19.05 -4.53 13.50
C GLY A 137 -19.85 -3.63 14.43
N ALA A 138 -20.73 -4.20 15.25
CA ALA A 138 -21.46 -3.45 16.27
C ALA A 138 -20.53 -2.71 17.26
N THR A 139 -19.50 -3.39 17.77
CA THR A 139 -18.51 -2.74 18.67
C THR A 139 -17.75 -1.63 17.95
N PHE A 140 -17.42 -1.85 16.68
CA PHE A 140 -16.73 -0.86 15.87
C PHE A 140 -17.57 0.40 15.62
N LEU A 141 -18.86 0.22 15.30
CA LEU A 141 -19.80 1.33 15.11
C LEU A 141 -20.08 2.07 16.43
N ASP A 142 -20.18 1.36 17.56
CA ASP A 142 -20.33 1.99 18.89
C ASP A 142 -19.13 2.90 19.22
N LEU A 143 -17.91 2.51 18.83
CA LEU A 143 -16.70 3.34 19.00
C LEU A 143 -16.68 4.58 18.09
N LEU A 144 -17.51 4.58 17.04
CA LEU A 144 -17.63 5.60 16.02
C LEU A 144 -19.02 6.27 16.05
N GLU A 145 -19.69 6.31 17.21
CA GLU A 145 -21.06 6.83 17.33
C GLU A 145 -21.23 8.28 16.83
N ASP A 146 -20.18 9.10 16.93
CA ASP A 146 -20.15 10.48 16.45
C ASP A 146 -19.68 10.63 14.99
N ALA A 147 -19.33 9.52 14.31
CA ALA A 147 -18.89 9.54 12.92
C ALA A 147 -20.05 9.79 11.95
N THR A 148 -19.78 10.51 10.88
CA THR A 148 -20.74 10.65 9.78
C THR A 148 -20.68 9.42 8.89
N VAL A 149 -21.81 8.75 8.66
CA VAL A 149 -21.91 7.63 7.75
C VAL A 149 -22.34 8.12 6.36
N ALA A 150 -21.59 7.78 5.31
CA ALA A 150 -21.93 8.12 3.94
C ALA A 150 -21.35 7.12 2.93
N GLU A 151 -21.86 7.10 1.70
CA GLU A 151 -21.23 6.34 0.61
C GLU A 151 -20.02 7.12 0.07
N ILE A 152 -18.84 6.86 0.59
CA ILE A 152 -17.61 7.61 0.28
C ILE A 152 -16.59 6.79 -0.51
N ALA A 153 -16.89 5.52 -0.82
CA ALA A 153 -15.98 4.63 -1.50
C ALA A 153 -16.61 3.87 -2.67
N SER A 154 -15.77 3.45 -3.62
CA SER A 154 -16.15 2.66 -4.79
C SER A 154 -15.18 1.48 -5.01
N GLU A 155 -15.64 0.45 -5.71
CA GLU A 155 -14.77 -0.63 -6.17
C GLU A 155 -13.85 -0.13 -7.30
N SER A 156 -12.60 -0.60 -7.32
CA SER A 156 -11.65 -0.29 -8.39
C SER A 156 -10.87 -1.53 -8.83
N THR A 157 -11.26 -2.09 -9.97
CA THR A 157 -10.63 -3.28 -10.55
C THR A 157 -9.19 -3.03 -11.00
N THR A 158 -8.90 -1.83 -11.47
CA THR A 158 -7.58 -1.35 -11.88
C THR A 158 -6.61 -1.24 -10.70
N LEU A 159 -7.06 -0.71 -9.55
CA LEU A 159 -6.25 -0.65 -8.33
C LEU A 159 -5.95 -2.06 -7.80
N LEU A 160 -6.96 -2.93 -7.76
CA LEU A 160 -6.78 -4.32 -7.35
C LEU A 160 -5.80 -5.07 -8.28
N ALA A 161 -5.91 -4.86 -9.59
CA ALA A 161 -4.99 -5.44 -10.57
C ALA A 161 -3.56 -4.89 -10.41
N ALA A 162 -3.40 -3.58 -10.22
CA ALA A 162 -2.12 -2.94 -9.95
C ALA A 162 -1.46 -3.51 -8.69
N LEU A 163 -2.22 -3.65 -7.60
CA LEU A 163 -1.75 -4.25 -6.35
C LEU A 163 -1.29 -5.69 -6.53
N ALA A 164 -2.09 -6.53 -7.20
CA ALA A 164 -1.72 -7.92 -7.47
C ALA A 164 -0.42 -8.03 -8.29
N THR A 165 -0.19 -7.12 -9.24
CA THR A 165 1.08 -7.11 -9.99
C THR A 165 2.27 -6.63 -9.15
N ARG A 166 2.07 -5.65 -8.26
CA ARG A 166 3.09 -5.14 -7.34
C ARG A 166 3.53 -6.20 -6.35
N GLU A 167 2.59 -6.93 -5.76
CA GLU A 167 2.84 -8.05 -4.85
C GLU A 167 3.70 -9.13 -5.54
N ARG A 168 3.31 -9.54 -6.75
CA ARG A 168 4.08 -10.49 -7.56
C ARG A 168 5.49 -9.99 -7.88
N LEU A 169 5.65 -8.71 -8.19
CA LEU A 169 6.95 -8.09 -8.46
C LEU A 169 7.84 -8.09 -7.20
N ARG A 170 7.27 -7.71 -6.04
CA ARG A 170 7.92 -7.75 -4.73
C ARG A 170 8.47 -9.14 -4.40
N GLY A 171 7.66 -10.18 -4.58
CA GLY A 171 8.09 -11.56 -4.36
C GLY A 171 9.32 -11.95 -5.20
N ARG A 172 9.45 -11.41 -6.43
CA ARG A 172 10.64 -11.64 -7.28
C ARG A 172 11.85 -10.84 -6.84
N LEU A 173 11.67 -9.61 -6.37
CA LEU A 173 12.76 -8.80 -5.81
C LEU A 173 13.38 -9.47 -4.58
N VAL A 174 12.54 -9.99 -3.67
CA VAL A 174 12.98 -10.77 -2.49
C VAL A 174 13.77 -12.01 -2.91
N ALA A 175 13.27 -12.77 -3.90
CA ALA A 175 13.96 -13.95 -4.42
C ALA A 175 15.33 -13.63 -5.03
N VAL A 176 15.44 -12.52 -5.78
CA VAL A 176 16.71 -12.01 -6.31
C VAL A 176 17.66 -11.61 -5.19
N GLY A 177 17.18 -10.88 -4.18
CA GLY A 177 17.93 -10.52 -2.98
C GLY A 177 18.56 -11.74 -2.29
N HIS A 178 17.76 -12.78 -2.04
CA HIS A 178 18.26 -14.04 -1.49
C HIS A 178 19.26 -14.75 -2.40
N ALA A 179 19.09 -14.68 -3.72
CA ALA A 179 20.03 -15.28 -4.67
C ALA A 179 21.41 -14.61 -4.60
N ILE A 180 21.48 -13.27 -4.51
CA ILE A 180 22.75 -12.55 -4.43
C ILE A 180 23.42 -12.63 -3.06
N GLY A 181 22.65 -12.80 -1.98
CA GLY A 181 23.15 -12.98 -0.62
C GLY A 181 23.91 -14.30 -0.40
N ALA A 182 23.64 -15.33 -1.22
CA ALA A 182 24.32 -16.62 -1.11
C ALA A 182 25.84 -16.53 -1.40
N PRO A 183 26.70 -17.34 -0.74
CA PRO A 183 28.15 -17.32 -0.99
C PRO A 183 28.52 -17.65 -2.44
N VAL A 184 29.36 -16.79 -3.03
CA VAL A 184 29.82 -16.89 -4.44
C VAL A 184 30.67 -18.14 -4.71
N GLY A 185 31.27 -18.74 -3.66
CA GLY A 185 32.12 -19.95 -3.78
C GLY A 185 31.45 -21.16 -4.45
N SER A 186 30.13 -21.10 -4.68
CA SER A 186 29.35 -22.09 -5.44
C SER A 186 29.38 -21.91 -6.96
N GLY A 187 30.03 -20.86 -7.48
CA GLY A 187 30.31 -20.58 -8.90
C GLY A 187 29.12 -20.78 -9.84
N ARG A 188 29.04 -21.97 -10.46
CA ARG A 188 27.97 -22.34 -11.41
C ARG A 188 26.58 -22.37 -10.80
N ARG A 189 26.44 -22.84 -9.55
CA ARG A 189 25.14 -22.90 -8.87
C ARG A 189 24.61 -21.50 -8.53
N TRP A 190 25.49 -20.61 -8.10
CA TRP A 190 25.15 -19.21 -7.81
C TRP A 190 24.65 -18.51 -9.08
N THR A 191 25.40 -18.65 -10.18
CA THR A 191 25.05 -18.05 -11.48
C THR A 191 23.74 -18.60 -12.04
N HIS A 192 23.50 -19.91 -11.92
CA HIS A 192 22.26 -20.53 -12.37
C HIS A 192 21.04 -20.03 -11.58
N ARG A 193 21.16 -19.96 -10.24
CA ARG A 193 20.09 -19.40 -9.38
C ARG A 193 19.80 -17.95 -9.74
N LEU A 194 20.83 -17.11 -9.83
CA LEU A 194 20.66 -15.70 -10.16
C LEU A 194 20.00 -15.51 -11.53
N ARG A 195 20.40 -16.30 -12.55
CA ARG A 195 19.77 -16.25 -13.88
C ARG A 195 18.29 -16.60 -13.82
N ARG A 196 17.91 -17.63 -13.06
CA ARG A 196 16.50 -18.02 -12.89
C ARG A 196 15.69 -16.90 -12.26
N GLU A 197 16.19 -16.32 -11.16
CA GLU A 197 15.45 -15.26 -10.45
C GLU A 197 15.39 -13.96 -11.25
N LEU A 198 16.45 -13.57 -11.98
CA LEU A 198 16.41 -12.38 -12.84
C LEU A 198 15.43 -12.54 -14.00
N ARG A 199 15.35 -13.71 -14.66
CA ARG A 199 14.35 -13.96 -15.70
C ARG A 199 12.93 -13.88 -15.15
N ALA A 200 12.70 -14.41 -13.96
CA ALA A 200 11.41 -14.32 -13.28
C ALA A 200 11.06 -12.86 -12.90
N LEU A 201 12.05 -12.08 -12.46
CA LEU A 201 11.89 -10.64 -12.22
C LEU A 201 11.55 -9.87 -13.50
N SER A 202 12.27 -10.13 -14.60
CA SER A 202 12.00 -9.52 -15.91
C SER A 202 10.58 -9.81 -16.39
N ALA A 203 10.11 -11.05 -16.24
CA ALA A 203 8.74 -11.44 -16.60
C ALA A 203 7.70 -10.74 -15.70
N ALA A 204 7.94 -10.68 -14.38
CA ALA A 204 7.05 -9.99 -13.45
C ALA A 204 6.97 -8.48 -13.72
N LEU A 205 8.10 -7.83 -14.02
CA LEU A 205 8.13 -6.42 -14.41
C LEU A 205 7.38 -6.19 -15.72
N ALA A 206 7.54 -7.07 -16.71
CA ALA A 206 6.80 -6.95 -17.97
C ALA A 206 5.28 -7.03 -17.75
N ALA A 207 4.81 -7.99 -16.95
CA ALA A 207 3.39 -8.12 -16.60
C ALA A 207 2.88 -6.91 -15.79
N HIS A 208 3.69 -6.38 -14.87
CA HIS A 208 3.36 -5.16 -14.12
C HIS A 208 3.21 -3.95 -15.04
N ILE A 209 4.16 -3.75 -15.97
CA ILE A 209 4.10 -2.67 -16.97
C ILE A 209 2.87 -2.83 -17.85
N GLU A 210 2.63 -4.04 -18.36
CA GLU A 210 1.49 -4.33 -19.22
C GLU A 210 0.18 -4.02 -18.53
N GLU A 211 -0.03 -4.50 -17.29
CA GLU A 211 -1.26 -4.28 -16.52
C GLU A 211 -1.48 -2.80 -16.16
N THR A 212 -0.43 -2.11 -15.70
CA THR A 212 -0.56 -0.73 -15.21
C THR A 212 -0.69 0.30 -16.33
N GLN A 213 -0.13 0.03 -17.52
CA GLN A 213 -0.16 0.91 -18.69
C GLN A 213 -1.22 0.52 -19.73
N ARG A 214 -2.15 -0.39 -19.42
CA ARG A 214 -3.27 -0.65 -20.31
C ARG A 214 -4.05 0.63 -20.59
N ASP A 215 -4.74 0.69 -21.71
CA ASP A 215 -5.64 1.80 -22.04
C ASP A 215 -6.77 1.94 -21.00
N ASP A 216 -7.10 0.86 -20.29
CA ASP A 216 -8.02 0.80 -19.15
C ASP A 216 -7.30 0.52 -17.82
N GLY A 217 -6.00 0.82 -17.74
CA GLY A 217 -5.15 0.55 -16.58
C GLY A 217 -5.07 1.70 -15.58
N VAL A 218 -4.52 1.41 -14.40
CA VAL A 218 -4.45 2.38 -13.29
C VAL A 218 -3.76 3.69 -13.66
N LEU A 219 -2.73 3.67 -14.52
CA LEU A 219 -2.01 4.90 -14.88
C LEU A 219 -2.84 5.81 -15.77
N GLN A 220 -3.70 5.25 -16.63
CA GLN A 220 -4.64 6.01 -17.44
C GLN A 220 -5.74 6.62 -16.56
N GLU A 221 -6.27 5.85 -15.61
CA GLU A 221 -7.26 6.33 -14.64
C GLU A 221 -6.71 7.46 -13.76
N ILE A 222 -5.45 7.39 -13.33
CA ILE A 222 -4.79 8.49 -12.60
C ILE A 222 -4.77 9.77 -13.44
N ILE A 223 -4.51 9.68 -14.75
CA ILE A 223 -4.53 10.85 -15.63
C ILE A 223 -5.94 11.43 -15.74
N GLU A 224 -6.96 10.57 -15.80
CA GLU A 224 -8.37 10.99 -15.90
C GLU A 224 -8.85 11.69 -14.63
N VAL A 225 -8.53 11.14 -13.46
CA VAL A 225 -8.94 11.71 -12.17
C VAL A 225 -8.05 12.88 -11.75
N ALA A 226 -6.75 12.84 -12.05
CA ALA A 226 -5.77 13.85 -11.67
C ALA A 226 -4.91 14.31 -12.87
N PRO A 227 -5.45 15.08 -13.84
CA PRO A 227 -4.73 15.46 -15.06
C PRO A 227 -3.40 16.20 -14.83
N HIS A 228 -3.28 16.91 -13.71
CA HIS A 228 -2.06 17.61 -13.32
C HIS A 228 -0.88 16.66 -13.01
N ARG A 229 -1.13 15.36 -12.81
CA ARG A 229 -0.15 14.30 -12.57
C ARG A 229 0.36 13.62 -13.84
N ALA A 230 -0.10 14.01 -15.02
CA ALA A 230 0.33 13.39 -16.29
C ALA A 230 1.87 13.35 -16.46
N ARG A 231 2.58 14.39 -16.00
CA ARG A 231 4.06 14.42 -16.03
C ARG A 231 4.70 13.42 -15.09
N ASP A 232 4.10 13.17 -13.93
CA ASP A 232 4.59 12.18 -12.96
C ASP A 232 4.38 10.77 -13.51
N VAL A 233 3.23 10.51 -14.16
CA VAL A 233 2.94 9.26 -14.88
C VAL A 233 3.96 9.04 -16.00
N ASP A 234 4.23 10.05 -16.84
CA ASP A 234 5.24 9.96 -17.92
C ASP A 234 6.63 9.62 -17.38
N ARG A 235 7.02 10.22 -16.24
CA ARG A 235 8.28 9.94 -15.56
C ARG A 235 8.34 8.49 -15.06
N LEU A 236 7.28 8.01 -14.41
CA LEU A 236 7.16 6.64 -13.92
C LEU A 236 7.27 5.63 -15.07
N ILE A 237 6.59 5.89 -16.19
CA ILE A 237 6.67 5.07 -17.40
C ILE A 237 8.10 5.04 -17.96
N ALA A 238 8.78 6.20 -18.02
CA ALA A 238 10.17 6.27 -18.47
C ALA A 238 11.12 5.48 -17.54
N GLU A 239 10.90 5.53 -16.23
CA GLU A 239 11.63 4.74 -15.25
C GLU A 239 11.42 3.24 -15.45
N GLN A 240 10.17 2.79 -15.64
CA GLN A 240 9.83 1.38 -15.90
C GLN A 240 10.57 0.85 -17.14
N ARG A 241 10.65 1.65 -18.21
CA ARG A 241 11.47 1.31 -19.40
C ARG A 241 12.95 1.18 -19.04
N ALA A 242 13.49 2.06 -18.20
CA ALA A 242 14.88 2.02 -17.78
C ALA A 242 15.19 0.83 -16.86
N LEU A 243 14.27 0.42 -15.99
CA LEU A 243 14.37 -0.79 -15.16
C LEU A 243 14.37 -2.05 -16.03
N ARG A 244 13.43 -2.13 -16.98
CA ARG A 244 13.36 -3.25 -17.95
C ARG A 244 14.65 -3.39 -18.75
N ALA A 245 15.20 -2.27 -19.20
CA ALA A 245 16.48 -2.26 -19.91
C ALA A 245 17.66 -2.71 -19.02
N GLU A 246 17.65 -2.38 -17.72
CA GLU A 246 18.70 -2.83 -16.79
C GLU A 246 18.60 -4.34 -16.51
N CYS A 247 17.39 -4.88 -16.33
CA CYS A 247 17.18 -6.32 -16.21
C CYS A 247 17.74 -7.06 -17.44
N ALA A 248 17.43 -6.60 -18.66
CA ALA A 248 17.95 -7.18 -19.89
C ALA A 248 19.48 -7.09 -19.99
N ARG A 249 20.09 -5.97 -19.57
CA ARG A 249 21.55 -5.83 -19.49
C ARG A 249 22.18 -6.82 -18.52
N LEU A 250 21.59 -7.03 -17.35
CA LEU A 250 22.08 -7.98 -16.37
C LEU A 250 22.01 -9.43 -16.87
N GLU A 251 20.94 -9.79 -17.56
CA GLU A 251 20.81 -11.11 -18.21
C GLU A 251 21.90 -11.31 -19.27
N ALA A 252 22.16 -10.32 -20.12
CA ALA A 252 23.22 -10.38 -21.12
C ALA A 252 24.62 -10.50 -20.48
N LEU A 253 24.88 -9.77 -19.39
CA LEU A 253 26.15 -9.86 -18.64
C LEU A 253 26.35 -11.25 -18.01
N LEU A 254 25.27 -11.89 -17.54
CA LEU A 254 25.26 -13.25 -17.03
C LEU A 254 25.53 -14.30 -18.11
N GLU A 255 25.08 -14.06 -19.33
CA GLU A 255 25.35 -14.92 -20.49
C GLU A 255 26.79 -14.76 -21.00
N ALA A 256 27.31 -13.54 -20.96
CA ALA A 256 28.71 -13.22 -21.30
C ALA A 256 29.74 -13.71 -20.25
N GLY A 257 29.29 -14.34 -19.15
CA GLY A 257 30.19 -14.89 -18.13
C GLY A 257 30.84 -13.83 -17.22
N THR A 258 30.19 -12.69 -17.02
CA THR A 258 30.68 -11.62 -16.13
C THR A 258 30.95 -12.15 -14.72
N GLY A 259 32.01 -11.67 -14.08
CA GLY A 259 32.38 -12.07 -12.73
C GLY A 259 31.29 -11.80 -11.68
N ALA A 260 31.08 -12.75 -10.78
CA ALA A 260 30.00 -12.74 -9.80
C ALA A 260 29.98 -11.52 -8.85
N LEU A 261 31.15 -10.97 -8.48
CA LEU A 261 31.22 -9.74 -7.66
C LEU A 261 30.67 -8.52 -8.40
N SER A 262 30.98 -8.39 -9.70
CA SER A 262 30.45 -7.31 -10.53
C SER A 262 28.95 -7.44 -10.72
N LEU A 263 28.46 -8.67 -10.96
CA LEU A 263 27.03 -8.95 -11.07
C LEU A 263 26.30 -8.62 -9.76
N ARG A 264 26.83 -9.07 -8.61
CA ARG A 264 26.24 -8.77 -7.30
C ARG A 264 26.09 -7.27 -7.07
N ARG A 265 27.12 -6.47 -7.36
CA ARG A 265 27.07 -5.01 -7.19
C ARG A 265 25.97 -4.40 -8.06
N ARG A 266 25.88 -4.79 -9.33
CA ARG A 266 24.86 -4.27 -10.26
C ARG A 266 23.44 -4.69 -9.86
N VAL A 267 23.25 -5.92 -9.39
CA VAL A 267 21.95 -6.36 -8.88
C VAL A 267 21.54 -5.58 -7.64
N HIS A 268 22.46 -5.26 -6.73
CA HIS A 268 22.13 -4.43 -5.56
C HIS A 268 21.66 -3.02 -5.99
N LEU A 269 22.34 -2.40 -6.96
CA LEU A 269 21.90 -1.12 -7.53
C LEU A 269 20.52 -1.24 -8.22
N LEU A 270 20.24 -2.36 -8.89
CA LEU A 270 18.92 -2.61 -9.48
C LEU A 270 17.84 -2.67 -8.39
N LEU A 271 18.09 -3.41 -7.30
CA LEU A 271 17.13 -3.53 -6.18
C LEU A 271 16.85 -2.15 -5.55
N GLN A 272 17.86 -1.31 -5.36
CA GLN A 272 17.68 0.06 -4.88
C GLN A 272 16.82 0.92 -5.82
N ARG A 273 16.94 0.74 -7.13
CA ARG A 273 16.09 1.46 -8.10
C ARG A 273 14.65 0.97 -8.09
N PHE A 274 14.42 -0.32 -7.87
CA PHE A 274 13.07 -0.85 -7.70
C PHE A 274 12.40 -0.33 -6.42
N ASP A 275 13.18 -0.16 -5.36
CA ASP A 275 12.71 0.45 -4.13
C ASP A 275 12.22 1.88 -4.36
N LEU A 276 13.03 2.73 -5.01
CA LEU A 276 12.60 4.08 -5.39
C LEU A 276 11.37 4.08 -6.30
N HIS A 277 11.35 3.23 -7.32
CA HIS A 277 10.21 3.07 -8.21
C HIS A 277 8.91 2.70 -7.48
N ARG A 278 9.02 1.86 -6.44
CA ARG A 278 7.88 1.47 -5.60
C ARG A 278 7.30 2.68 -4.88
N HIS A 279 8.15 3.51 -4.27
CA HIS A 279 7.74 4.73 -3.57
C HIS A 279 7.08 5.72 -4.53
N ASP A 280 7.75 6.06 -5.65
CA ASP A 280 7.21 6.97 -6.66
C ASP A 280 5.83 6.52 -7.18
N GLY A 281 5.65 5.21 -7.35
CA GLY A 281 4.36 4.65 -7.75
C GLY A 281 3.29 4.65 -6.64
N ALA A 282 3.69 4.46 -5.38
CA ALA A 282 2.76 4.51 -4.25
C ALA A 282 2.25 5.93 -4.00
N ASP A 283 3.16 6.91 -4.00
CA ASP A 283 2.85 8.34 -3.87
C ASP A 283 1.86 8.79 -4.93
N LEU A 284 2.08 8.35 -6.18
CA LEU A 284 1.22 8.72 -7.31
C LEU A 284 -0.21 8.20 -7.14
N VAL A 285 -0.38 6.98 -6.63
CA VAL A 285 -1.70 6.39 -6.40
C VAL A 285 -2.36 7.00 -5.17
N PHE A 286 -1.60 7.20 -4.09
CA PHE A 286 -2.10 7.85 -2.88
C PHE A 286 -2.56 9.27 -3.16
N ASP A 287 -1.77 10.06 -3.91
CA ASP A 287 -2.13 11.41 -4.30
C ASP A 287 -3.37 11.46 -5.21
N ALA A 288 -3.58 10.43 -6.05
CA ALA A 288 -4.69 10.38 -6.99
C ALA A 288 -6.01 9.89 -6.36
N PHE A 289 -5.93 8.93 -5.43
CA PHE A 289 -7.09 8.18 -4.96
C PHE A 289 -7.21 8.06 -3.45
N GLY A 290 -6.26 8.59 -2.68
CA GLY A 290 -6.17 8.40 -1.23
C GLY A 290 -5.95 6.94 -0.83
N VAL A 291 -5.44 6.09 -1.74
CA VAL A 291 -5.20 4.66 -1.45
C VAL A 291 -3.73 4.45 -1.17
N ASP A 292 -3.42 3.91 0.01
CA ASP A 292 -2.08 3.44 0.31
C ASP A 292 -1.79 2.12 -0.44
N LEU A 293 -0.73 2.10 -1.25
CA LEU A 293 -0.22 0.90 -1.93
C LEU A 293 1.10 0.38 -1.34
N GLY A 294 1.51 0.91 -0.19
CA GLY A 294 2.68 0.50 0.54
C GLY A 294 3.99 1.05 0.01
N GLY A 295 4.18 2.34 0.30
CA GLY A 295 5.46 3.03 0.10
C GLY A 295 6.56 2.59 1.07
N GLY A 296 6.19 2.21 2.30
CA GLY A 296 7.08 1.95 3.45
C GLY A 296 8.08 0.79 3.33
#